data_AF-A0A5D0CPD1-F1
#
_entry.id   AF-A0A5D0CPD1-F1
#
_cell.length_a   1.000
_cell.length_b   1.000
_cell.length_c   1.000
_cell.angle_alpha   90.00
_cell.angle_beta   90.00
_cell.angle_gamma   90.00
#
_symmetry.space_group_name_H-M   'P 1'
#
loop_
_entity.id
_entity.type
_entity.pdbx_description
1 polymer ?
#
loop_
_entity_poly.entity_id
_entity_poly.type
_entity_poly.pdbx_seq_one_letter_code
_entity_poly.pdbx_strand_id
1 'polypeptide(L)' 'MAEVNTDREPCASCSPIIEQFKAKYPDIEVFVYFVKSKKDNGR' A
#
# COMPACT_ATOMS: atom_id res chain seq x y z
N MET A 1 16.06 0.56 -3.31
CA MET A 1 14.66 0.97 -3.51
C MET A 1 13.82 -0.30 -3.55
N ALA A 2 12.79 -0.40 -2.71
CA ALA A 2 11.90 -1.56 -2.65
C ALA A 2 10.49 -1.12 -3.07
N GLU A 3 10.01 -1.64 -4.19
CA GLU A 3 8.74 -1.26 -4.80
C GLU A 3 7.76 -2.43 -4.71
N VAL A 4 6.56 -2.17 -4.19
CA VAL A 4 5.49 -3.18 -4.08
C VAL A 4 4.31 -2.74 -4.94
N ASN A 5 4.03 -3.53 -5.98
CA ASN A 5 2.93 -3.32 -6.91
C ASN A 5 1.83 -4.35 -6.62
N THR A 6 0.63 -3.87 -6.32
CA THR A 6 -0.53 -4.71 -5.98
C THR A 6 -1.78 -4.26 -6.71
N ASP A 7 -2.63 -5.21 -7.14
CA ASP A 7 -3.96 -4.92 -7.68
C ASP A 7 -4.98 -4.55 -6.59
N ARG A 8 -4.65 -4.82 -5.32
CA ARG A 8 -5.53 -4.57 -4.17
C ARG A 8 -5.11 -3.34 -3.40
N GLU A 9 -6.08 -2.48 -3.11
CA GLU A 9 -5.91 -1.36 -2.16
C GLU A 9 -5.51 -1.91 -0.78
N PRO A 10 -4.54 -1.28 -0.10
CA PRO A 10 -4.17 -1.66 1.26
C PRO A 10 -5.40 -1.68 2.17
N CYS A 11 -5.56 -2.79 2.89
CA CYS A 11 -6.60 -2.95 3.87
C CYS A 11 -6.46 -1.94 5.03
N ALA A 12 -7.53 -1.69 5.79
CA ALA A 12 -7.49 -0.77 6.93
C ALA A 12 -6.42 -1.15 7.98
N SER A 13 -6.15 -2.45 8.16
CA SER A 13 -5.08 -2.95 9.03
C SER A 13 -3.69 -2.90 8.40
N CYS A 14 -3.57 -2.65 7.10
CA CYS A 14 -2.31 -2.58 6.39
C CYS A 14 -1.59 -1.25 6.67
N SER A 15 -2.34 -0.15 6.84
CA SER A 15 -1.78 1.18 7.17
C SER A 15 -0.89 1.20 8.43
N PRO A 16 -1.34 0.72 9.61
CA PRO A 16 -0.51 0.76 10.82
C PRO A 16 0.73 -0.15 10.72
N ILE A 17 0.70 -1.20 9.90
CA ILE A 17 1.86 -2.08 9.66
C ILE A 17 2.92 -1.33 8.83
N ILE A 18 2.49 -0.61 7.78
CA ILE A 18 3.39 0.19 6.95
C ILE A 18 4.02 1.32 7.77
N GLU A 19 3.26 1.97 8.64
CA GLU A 19 3.79 3.01 9.54
C GLU A 19 4.81 2.46 10.53
N GLN A 20 4.53 1.32 11.17
CA GLN A 20 5.48 0.65 12.06
C GLN A 20 6.77 0.25 11.34
N PHE A 21 6.66 -0.22 10.10
CA PHE A 21 7.82 -0.57 9.28
C PHE A 21 8.69 0.66 8.98
N LYS A 22 8.06 1.77 8.56
CA LYS A 22 8.76 3.04 8.27
C LYS A 22 9.44 3.62 9.52
N ALA A 23 8.80 3.54 10.68
CA ALA A 23 9.39 3.97 11.94
C ALA A 23 10.60 3.13 12.35
N LYS A 24 10.57 1.82 12.05
CA LYS A 24 11.67 0.89 12.36
C LYS A 24 12.86 1.03 11.41
N TYR A 25 12.61 1.40 10.16
CA TYR A 25 13.63 1.50 9.11
C TYR A 25 13.55 2.85 8.39
N PRO A 26 14.03 3.93 9.01
CA PRO A 26 13.90 5.30 8.46
C PRO A 26 14.69 5.52 7.17
N ASP A 27 15.76 4.75 6.95
CA ASP A 27 16.57 4.81 5.72
C ASP A 27 15.96 4.05 4.53
N ILE A 28 14.80 3.39 4.71
CA ILE A 28 14.12 2.65 3.66
C ILE A 28 12.87 3.41 3.20
N GLU A 29 12.93 3.96 1.99
CA GLU A 29 11.76 4.51 1.33
C GLU A 29 10.88 3.38 0.75
N VAL A 30 9.62 3.34 1.20
CA VAL A 30 8.60 2.39 0.74
C VAL A 30 7.49 3.13 0.01
N PHE A 31 7.35 2.82 -1.28
CA PHE A 31 6.26 3.29 -2.14
C PHE A 31 5.30 2.12 -2.41
N VAL A 32 4.03 2.31 -2.07
CA VAL A 32 2.97 1.32 -2.33
C VAL A 32 2.09 1.85 -3.45
N TYR A 33 2.17 1.21 -4.60
CA TYR A 33 1.35 1.54 -5.76
C TYR A 33 0.23 0.50 -5.87
N PHE A 34 -1.01 0.97 -5.84
CA PHE A 34 -2.18 0.13 -6.09
C PHE A 34 -3.01 0.71 -7.22
N VAL A 35 -3.48 -0.16 -8.11
CA VAL A 35 -4.39 0.24 -9.20
C VAL A 35 -5.78 0.30 -8.62
N LYS A 36 -6.32 1.51 -8.46
CA LYS A 36 -7.74 1.69 -8.12
C LYS A 36 -8.55 1.31 -9.35
N SER A 37 -8.90 0.03 -9.49
CA SER A 37 -9.78 -0.44 -10.56
C SER A 37 -11.04 0.44 -10.57
N LYS A 38 -11.20 1.23 -11.64
CA LYS A 38 -12.36 2.10 -11.81
C LYS A 38 -13.62 1.23 -11.88
N LYS A 39 -14.52 1.46 -10.92
CA LYS A 39 -15.97 1.25 -10.92
C LYS A 39 -16.49 0.12 -11.83
N ASP A 40 -16.98 -0.96 -11.22
CA ASP A 40 -18.20 -1.59 -11.71
C ASP A 40 -19.37 -0.94 -10.96
N ASN A 41 -20.05 -0.02 -11.64
CA ASN A 41 -21.33 0.53 -11.21
C ASN A 41 -22.41 -0.23 -11.98
N GLY A 42 -22.80 -1.41 -11.48
CA GLY A 42 -24.03 -2.06 -11.88
C GLY A 42 -23.96 -3.58 -12.01
N ARG A 43 -24.22 -4.29 -10.90
CA ARG A 43 -25.19 -5.39 -10.89
C ARG A 43 -25.73 -5.68 -9.49
#